data_AF-A0A353FD00-F1
#
_entry.id   AF-A0A353FD00-F1
#
_cell.length_a   1.000
_cell.length_b   1.000
_cell.length_c   1.000
_cell.angle_alpha   90.00
_cell.angle_beta   90.00
_cell.angle_gamma   90.00
#
_symmetry.space_group_name_H-M   'P 1'
#
loop_
_entity.id
_entity.type
_entity.pdbx_description
1 polymer ?
#
loop_
_entity_poly.entity_id
_entity_poly.type
_entity_poly.pdbx_seq_one_letter_code
_entity_poly.pdbx_strand_id
1 'polypeptide(L)'
;MNHYYQILGLEPGADKDAIKKAYRRLAMKYHPDVNPGAEARDKFLEVLEAYEYLMGIREYQKKKFSEEDLRKAAEVMVEWARQQAKAKYRERVYKLRKEREKEQARQYTQAIYLLIGLVVMYFTLSWGWGWYKDLMIDNAPVYTTATVVGVGQNRVLYQFEVNDEVREERDYVSRDGFTMLTDEGLPLEIGDEFELIYQEGNPDFHRLNYRKMSAETFNRYMLSVSNALQQWLREEGTDISPEVLKLRADCLTLLIFQEYEFNGLSMVLHRDSFFLENLGHNSLRWYLMSHSDTFQGLIKQCRGEAD
;
A
#
# COMPACT_ATOMS: atom_id res chain seq x y z
N MET A 1 -27.98 60.99 -44.88
CA MET A 1 -27.25 61.89 -43.95
C MET A 1 -27.89 62.02 -42.56
N ASN A 2 -29.10 61.49 -42.30
CA ASN A 2 -29.77 61.62 -40.98
C ASN A 2 -29.20 60.74 -39.86
N HIS A 3 -28.56 59.61 -40.19
CA HIS A 3 -28.13 58.62 -39.20
C HIS A 3 -27.03 59.13 -38.26
N TYR A 4 -26.05 59.89 -38.77
CA TYR A 4 -24.95 60.40 -37.94
C TYR A 4 -25.41 61.49 -36.95
N TYR A 5 -26.41 62.30 -37.32
CA TYR A 5 -27.04 63.23 -36.37
C TYR A 5 -27.78 62.46 -35.26
N GLN A 6 -28.45 61.35 -35.60
CA GLN A 6 -29.12 60.49 -34.61
C GLN A 6 -28.14 59.79 -33.66
N ILE A 7 -26.98 59.31 -34.16
CA ILE A 7 -25.92 58.72 -33.32
C ILE A 7 -25.43 59.74 -32.27
N LEU A 8 -25.28 61.01 -32.66
CA LEU A 8 -24.90 62.07 -31.73
C LEU A 8 -26.07 62.61 -30.88
N GLY A 9 -27.29 62.15 -31.15
CA GLY A 9 -28.52 62.61 -30.48
C GLY A 9 -28.85 64.07 -30.77
N LEU A 10 -28.61 64.52 -32.01
CA LEU A 10 -28.85 65.87 -32.48
C LEU A 10 -29.91 65.89 -33.58
N GLU A 11 -30.57 67.03 -33.71
CA GLU A 11 -31.46 67.27 -34.85
C GLU A 11 -30.67 67.51 -36.14
N PRO A 12 -31.23 67.15 -37.30
CA PRO A 12 -30.57 67.34 -38.59
C PRO A 12 -30.32 68.83 -38.86
N GLY A 13 -29.08 69.18 -39.21
CA GLY A 13 -28.70 70.58 -39.44
C GLY A 13 -28.24 71.33 -38.18
N ALA A 14 -28.06 70.63 -37.05
CA ALA A 14 -27.39 71.19 -35.87
C ALA A 14 -26.03 71.80 -36.25
N ASP A 15 -25.68 72.93 -35.61
CA ASP A 15 -24.45 73.65 -35.89
C ASP A 15 -23.20 72.87 -35.43
N LYS A 16 -22.03 73.29 -35.93
CA LYS A 16 -20.76 72.62 -35.64
C LYS A 16 -20.41 72.61 -34.16
N ASP A 17 -20.87 73.60 -33.40
CA ASP A 17 -20.61 73.69 -31.97
C ASP A 17 -21.48 72.71 -31.18
N ALA A 18 -22.75 72.52 -31.57
CA ALA A 18 -23.61 71.47 -31.05
C ALA A 18 -23.04 70.07 -31.35
N ILE A 19 -22.53 69.85 -32.56
CA ILE A 19 -21.88 68.58 -32.96
C ILE A 19 -20.66 68.29 -32.08
N LYS A 20 -19.77 69.25 -31.86
CA LYS A 20 -18.60 69.10 -30.97
C LYS A 20 -19.00 68.82 -29.53
N LYS A 21 -20.03 69.51 -29.03
CA LYS A 21 -20.50 69.36 -27.66
C LYS A 21 -21.10 67.96 -27.43
N ALA A 22 -21.92 67.49 -28.37
CA ALA A 22 -22.50 66.15 -28.32
C ALA A 22 -21.42 65.05 -28.39
N TYR A 23 -20.45 65.21 -29.29
CA TYR A 23 -19.32 64.29 -29.40
C TYR A 23 -18.53 64.19 -28.10
N ARG A 24 -18.11 65.31 -27.49
CA ARG A 24 -17.35 65.30 -26.22
C ARG A 24 -18.09 64.55 -25.11
N ARG A 25 -19.40 64.80 -25.00
CA ARG A 25 -20.26 64.14 -24.01
C ARG A 25 -20.31 62.62 -24.20
N LEU A 26 -20.50 62.17 -25.45
CA LEU A 26 -20.62 60.74 -25.75
C LEU A 26 -19.24 60.04 -25.72
N ALA A 27 -18.18 60.72 -26.14
CA ALA A 27 -16.81 60.23 -26.08
C ALA A 27 -16.35 59.97 -24.64
N MET A 28 -16.69 60.86 -23.69
CA MET A 28 -16.43 60.63 -22.26
C MET A 28 -17.26 59.46 -21.70
N LYS A 29 -18.52 59.32 -22.15
CA LYS A 29 -19.41 58.26 -21.69
C LYS A 29 -18.97 56.86 -22.14
N TYR A 30 -18.38 56.77 -23.33
CA TYR A 30 -17.95 55.50 -23.92
C TYR A 30 -16.41 55.36 -23.97
N HIS A 31 -15.68 56.20 -23.22
CA HIS A 31 -14.22 56.11 -23.17
C HIS A 31 -13.79 54.76 -22.57
N PRO A 32 -12.81 54.06 -23.17
CA PRO A 32 -12.39 52.74 -22.70
C PRO A 32 -11.89 52.74 -21.24
N ASP A 33 -11.30 53.84 -20.79
CA ASP A 33 -10.85 53.98 -19.38
C ASP A 33 -12.00 54.09 -18.37
N VAL A 34 -13.18 54.54 -18.81
CA VAL A 34 -14.37 54.73 -17.95
C VAL A 34 -15.36 53.57 -18.14
N ASN A 35 -15.35 52.92 -19.32
CA ASN A 35 -16.23 51.81 -19.63
C ASN A 35 -15.49 50.75 -20.49
N PRO A 36 -14.86 49.73 -19.86
CA PRO A 36 -13.98 48.78 -20.54
C PRO A 36 -14.71 47.62 -21.25
N GLY A 37 -16.03 47.71 -21.46
CA GLY A 37 -16.82 46.68 -22.14
C GLY A 37 -16.66 46.69 -23.68
N ALA A 38 -16.78 45.52 -24.33
CA ALA A 38 -16.71 45.40 -25.79
C ALA A 38 -17.76 46.29 -26.50
N GLU A 39 -18.98 46.37 -25.97
CA GLU A 39 -20.03 47.23 -26.52
C GLU A 39 -19.73 48.74 -26.40
N ALA A 40 -18.94 49.14 -25.40
CA ALA A 40 -18.57 50.55 -25.22
C ALA A 40 -17.56 50.99 -26.28
N ARG A 41 -16.65 50.08 -26.66
CA ARG A 41 -15.69 50.30 -27.75
C ARG A 41 -16.39 50.49 -29.09
N ASP A 42 -17.37 49.65 -29.40
CA ASP A 42 -18.09 49.72 -30.67
C ASP A 42 -18.90 51.03 -30.77
N LYS A 43 -19.60 51.41 -29.69
CA LYS A 43 -20.34 52.68 -29.61
C LYS A 43 -19.43 53.90 -29.67
N PHE A 44 -18.24 53.84 -29.09
CA PHE A 44 -17.26 54.91 -29.17
C PHE A 44 -16.79 55.15 -30.61
N LEU A 45 -16.55 54.06 -31.36
CA LEU A 45 -16.14 54.12 -32.77
C LEU A 45 -17.26 54.70 -33.65
N GLU A 46 -18.51 54.30 -33.44
CA GLU A 46 -19.67 54.87 -34.17
C GLU A 46 -19.83 56.38 -33.90
N VAL A 47 -19.67 56.81 -32.64
CA VAL A 47 -19.75 58.23 -32.24
C VAL A 47 -18.61 59.05 -32.86
N LEU A 48 -17.40 58.49 -32.90
CA LEU A 48 -16.25 59.12 -33.55
C LEU A 48 -16.46 59.26 -35.05
N GLU A 49 -16.96 58.22 -35.72
CA GLU A 49 -17.24 58.23 -37.15
C GLU A 49 -18.33 59.28 -37.50
N ALA A 50 -19.40 59.34 -36.70
CA ALA A 50 -20.45 60.34 -36.84
C ALA A 50 -19.92 61.77 -36.72
N TYR A 51 -19.03 62.00 -35.75
CA TYR A 51 -18.40 63.31 -35.55
C TYR A 51 -17.47 63.69 -36.71
N GLU A 52 -16.59 62.79 -37.14
CA GLU A 52 -15.64 63.02 -38.24
C GLU A 52 -16.37 63.36 -39.56
N TYR A 53 -17.46 62.64 -39.85
CA TYR A 53 -18.27 62.85 -41.05
C TYR A 53 -19.02 64.19 -41.00
N LEU A 54 -19.72 64.50 -39.91
CA LEU A 54 -20.50 65.74 -39.79
C LEU A 54 -19.63 67.00 -39.71
N MET A 55 -18.40 66.88 -39.19
CA MET A 55 -17.43 67.97 -39.17
C MET A 55 -16.71 68.16 -40.51
N GLY A 56 -16.92 67.27 -41.48
CA GLY A 56 -16.21 67.29 -42.78
C GLY A 56 -14.72 67.00 -42.65
N ILE A 57 -14.28 66.42 -41.53
CA ILE A 57 -12.88 66.05 -41.28
C ILE A 57 -12.52 64.80 -42.10
N ARG A 58 -13.52 63.96 -42.39
CA ARG A 58 -13.36 62.76 -43.19
C ARG A 58 -14.37 62.76 -44.34
N GLU A 59 -13.87 62.88 -45.57
CA GLU A 59 -14.66 62.66 -46.77
C GLU A 59 -15.07 61.17 -46.80
N TYR A 60 -16.36 60.87 -47.00
CA TYR A 60 -16.80 59.49 -47.20
C TYR A 60 -16.27 58.99 -48.54
N GLN A 61 -15.05 58.47 -48.53
CA GLN A 61 -14.50 57.75 -49.66
C GLN A 61 -15.22 56.40 -49.74
N LYS A 62 -16.19 56.31 -50.65
CA LYS A 62 -16.75 55.03 -51.09
C LYS A 62 -15.65 54.29 -51.86
N LYS A 63 -14.70 53.69 -51.14
CA LYS A 63 -13.60 52.92 -51.72
C LYS A 63 -14.22 51.73 -52.44
N LYS A 64 -14.28 51.77 -53.78
CA LYS A 64 -14.66 50.60 -54.59
C LYS A 64 -13.53 49.59 -54.46
N PHE A 65 -13.75 48.54 -53.66
CA PHE A 65 -12.85 47.41 -53.60
C PHE A 65 -12.75 46.76 -54.98
N SER A 66 -11.54 46.47 -55.44
CA SER A 66 -11.36 45.69 -56.66
C SER A 66 -11.80 44.25 -56.42
N GLU A 67 -12.09 43.50 -57.48
CA GLU A 67 -12.44 42.09 -57.39
C GLU A 67 -11.34 41.27 -56.68
N GLU A 68 -10.08 41.66 -56.86
CA GLU A 68 -8.94 41.04 -56.18
C GLU A 68 -8.94 41.31 -54.67
N ASP A 69 -9.31 42.53 -54.25
CA ASP A 69 -9.43 42.85 -52.83
C ASP A 69 -10.57 42.08 -52.16
N LEU A 70 -11.69 41.89 -52.88
CA LEU A 70 -12.83 41.09 -52.40
C LEU A 70 -12.45 39.61 -52.28
N ARG A 71 -11.66 39.07 -53.22
CA ARG A 71 -11.14 37.69 -53.15
C ARG A 71 -10.19 37.49 -51.96
N LYS A 72 -9.23 38.41 -51.77
CA LYS A 72 -8.31 38.39 -50.62
C LYS A 72 -9.08 38.49 -49.30
N ALA A 73 -10.09 39.34 -49.22
CA ALA A 73 -10.96 39.42 -48.04
C ALA A 73 -11.73 38.10 -47.80
N ALA A 74 -12.25 37.47 -48.85
CA ALA A 74 -12.94 36.18 -48.74
C ALA A 74 -11.99 35.05 -48.27
N GLU A 75 -10.76 35.00 -48.77
CA GLU A 75 -9.74 34.03 -48.34
C GLU A 75 -9.40 34.18 -46.86
N VAL A 76 -9.15 35.42 -46.41
CA VAL A 76 -8.90 35.73 -44.99
C VAL A 76 -10.09 35.32 -44.11
N MET A 77 -11.31 35.57 -44.56
CA MET A 77 -12.53 35.17 -43.83
C MET A 77 -12.68 33.64 -43.74
N VAL A 78 -12.35 32.91 -44.81
CA VAL A 78 -12.35 31.43 -44.82
C VAL A 78 -11.27 30.88 -43.89
N GLU A 79 -10.07 31.46 -43.89
CA GLU A 79 -8.99 31.06 -42.98
C GLU A 79 -9.35 31.33 -41.52
N TRP A 80 -9.92 32.50 -41.22
CA TRP A 80 -10.41 32.84 -39.90
C TRP A 80 -11.51 31.86 -39.44
N ALA A 81 -12.47 31.54 -40.31
CA ALA A 81 -13.50 30.54 -40.04
C ALA A 81 -12.91 29.14 -39.77
N ARG A 82 -11.90 28.72 -40.55
CA ARG A 82 -11.16 27.47 -40.33
C ARG A 82 -10.41 27.47 -39.00
N GLN A 83 -9.74 28.56 -38.64
CA GLN A 83 -9.03 28.68 -37.36
C GLN A 83 -10.00 28.61 -36.18
N GLN A 84 -11.14 29.30 -36.26
CA GLN A 84 -12.20 29.22 -35.25
C GLN A 84 -12.78 27.81 -35.14
N ALA A 85 -13.05 27.14 -36.27
CA ALA A 85 -13.53 25.76 -36.28
C ALA A 85 -12.52 24.80 -35.63
N LYS A 86 -11.22 24.94 -35.94
CA LYS A 86 -10.14 24.18 -35.30
C LYS A 86 -10.03 24.47 -33.80
N ALA A 87 -10.18 25.72 -33.38
CA ALA A 87 -10.17 26.09 -31.96
C ALA A 87 -11.35 25.46 -31.19
N LYS A 88 -12.58 25.57 -31.72
CA LYS A 88 -13.77 24.94 -31.16
C LYS A 88 -13.66 23.42 -31.10
N TYR A 89 -13.10 22.80 -32.14
CA TYR A 89 -12.86 21.36 -32.16
C TYR A 89 -11.86 20.93 -31.06
N ARG A 90 -10.73 21.64 -30.93
CA ARG A 90 -9.73 21.37 -29.88
C ARG A 90 -10.34 21.50 -28.48
N GLU A 91 -11.14 22.53 -28.24
CA GLU A 91 -11.82 22.73 -26.96
C GLU A 91 -12.80 21.58 -26.65
N ARG A 92 -13.58 21.14 -27.64
CA ARG A 92 -14.51 20.00 -27.51
C ARG A 92 -13.76 18.71 -27.18
N VAL A 93 -12.69 18.39 -27.92
CA VAL A 93 -11.89 17.19 -27.68
C VAL A 93 -11.24 17.23 -26.29
N TYR A 94 -10.75 18.39 -25.86
CA TYR A 94 -10.20 18.58 -24.52
C TYR A 94 -11.25 18.29 -23.44
N LYS A 95 -12.46 18.84 -23.57
CA LYS A 95 -13.57 18.58 -22.63
C LYS A 95 -13.95 17.10 -22.57
N LEU A 96 -14.14 16.46 -23.72
CA LEU A 96 -14.47 15.03 -23.79
C LEU A 96 -13.36 14.14 -23.22
N ARG A 97 -12.10 14.49 -23.45
CA ARG A 97 -10.97 13.75 -22.86
C ARG A 97 -10.97 13.88 -21.34
N LYS A 98 -11.17 15.09 -20.82
CA LYS A 98 -11.23 15.35 -19.37
C LYS A 98 -12.42 14.66 -18.70
N GLU A 99 -13.56 14.60 -19.38
CA GLU A 99 -14.73 13.84 -18.92
C GLU A 99 -14.46 12.34 -18.86
N ARG A 100 -13.89 11.76 -19.93
CA ARG A 100 -13.47 10.36 -19.94
C ARG A 100 -12.43 10.04 -18.87
N GLU A 101 -11.42 10.88 -18.68
CA GLU A 101 -10.42 10.72 -17.62
C GLU A 101 -11.07 10.75 -16.22
N LYS A 102 -12.07 11.60 -15.98
CA LYS A 102 -12.83 11.62 -14.71
C LYS A 102 -13.71 10.39 -14.53
N GLU A 103 -14.34 9.90 -15.59
CA GLU A 103 -15.15 8.67 -15.56
C GLU A 103 -14.26 7.46 -15.29
N GLN A 104 -13.15 7.33 -16.01
CA GLN A 104 -12.14 6.30 -15.77
C GLN A 104 -11.60 6.39 -14.35
N ALA A 105 -11.22 7.58 -13.86
CA ALA A 105 -10.76 7.75 -12.49
C ALA A 105 -11.81 7.29 -11.48
N ARG A 106 -13.10 7.66 -11.64
CA ARG A 106 -14.18 7.16 -10.78
C ARG A 106 -14.33 5.65 -10.84
N GLN A 107 -14.27 5.04 -12.03
CA GLN A 107 -14.33 3.59 -12.21
C GLN A 107 -13.16 2.90 -11.51
N TYR A 108 -11.93 3.40 -11.69
CA TYR A 108 -10.75 2.88 -10.99
C TYR A 108 -10.87 3.04 -9.48
N THR A 109 -11.31 4.20 -8.99
CA THR A 109 -11.54 4.44 -7.56
C THR A 109 -12.58 3.47 -6.99
N GLN A 110 -13.69 3.24 -7.68
CA GLN A 110 -14.70 2.25 -7.27
C GLN A 110 -14.14 0.83 -7.26
N ALA A 111 -13.40 0.44 -8.30
CA ALA A 111 -12.76 -0.88 -8.37
C ALA A 111 -11.74 -1.07 -7.23
N ILE A 112 -10.96 -0.04 -6.91
CA ILE A 112 -10.02 -0.06 -5.78
C ILE A 112 -10.77 -0.25 -4.46
N TYR A 113 -11.85 0.48 -4.22
CA TYR A 113 -12.62 0.32 -2.98
C TYR A 113 -13.26 -1.07 -2.87
N LEU A 114 -13.77 -1.62 -3.97
CA LEU A 114 -14.29 -2.98 -4.00
C LEU A 114 -13.19 -4.00 -3.68
N LEU A 115 -12.00 -3.83 -4.26
CA LEU A 115 -10.85 -4.70 -3.99
C LEU A 115 -10.40 -4.62 -2.53
N ILE A 116 -10.30 -3.40 -1.97
CA ILE A 116 -9.99 -3.20 -0.55
C ILE A 116 -11.06 -3.88 0.32
N GLY A 117 -12.34 -3.71 0.00
CA GLY A 117 -13.44 -4.36 0.70
C GLY A 117 -13.34 -5.88 0.68
N LEU A 118 -13.00 -6.48 -0.46
CA LEU A 118 -12.79 -7.92 -0.58
C LEU A 118 -11.59 -8.41 0.24
N VAL A 119 -10.49 -7.65 0.24
CA VAL A 119 -9.29 -7.97 1.06
C VAL A 119 -9.62 -7.90 2.54
N VAL A 120 -10.30 -6.84 3.00
CA VAL A 120 -10.72 -6.69 4.39
C VAL A 120 -11.69 -7.80 4.78
N MET A 121 -12.68 -8.11 3.94
CA MET A 121 -13.63 -9.20 4.18
C MET A 121 -12.92 -10.55 4.30
N TYR A 122 -12.01 -10.87 3.37
CA TYR A 122 -11.19 -12.08 3.45
C TYR A 122 -10.39 -12.14 4.75
N PHE A 123 -9.73 -11.04 5.13
CA PHE A 123 -8.96 -10.97 6.36
C PHE A 123 -9.85 -11.18 7.59
N THR A 124 -11.02 -10.54 7.66
CA THR A 124 -11.96 -10.74 8.78
C THR A 124 -12.49 -12.16 8.88
N LEU A 125 -12.74 -12.84 7.76
CA LEU A 125 -13.20 -14.23 7.76
C LEU A 125 -12.06 -15.18 8.12
N SER A 126 -10.88 -14.97 7.55
CA SER A 126 -9.70 -15.81 7.75
C SER A 126 -9.15 -15.69 9.17
N TRP A 127 -8.98 -14.46 9.69
CA TRP A 127 -8.47 -14.22 11.03
C TRP A 127 -9.54 -14.43 12.09
N GLY A 128 -10.79 -14.08 11.77
CA GLY A 128 -11.93 -14.32 12.65
C GLY A 128 -12.16 -15.79 12.94
N TRP A 129 -11.86 -16.70 11.98
CA TRP A 129 -11.97 -18.13 12.21
C TRP A 129 -11.01 -18.66 13.28
N GLY A 130 -9.73 -18.23 13.24
CA GLY A 130 -8.75 -18.62 14.26
C GLY A 130 -9.16 -18.14 15.66
N TRP A 131 -9.49 -16.85 15.78
CA TRP A 131 -10.01 -16.29 17.02
C TRP A 131 -11.30 -16.98 17.51
N TYR A 132 -12.23 -17.30 16.61
CA TYR A 132 -13.44 -18.04 16.94
C TYR A 132 -13.13 -19.45 17.42
N LYS A 133 -12.19 -20.16 16.77
CA LYS A 133 -11.73 -21.49 17.20
C LYS A 133 -11.18 -21.44 18.62
N ASP A 134 -10.29 -20.49 18.90
CA ASP A 134 -9.71 -20.32 20.23
C ASP A 134 -10.76 -19.96 21.28
N LEU A 135 -11.69 -19.06 20.96
CA LEU A 135 -12.82 -18.71 21.82
C LEU A 135 -13.69 -19.93 22.16
N MET A 136 -13.93 -20.82 21.20
CA MET A 136 -14.70 -22.04 21.41
C MET A 136 -13.94 -23.02 22.34
N ILE A 137 -12.63 -23.19 22.14
CA ILE A 137 -11.78 -24.02 23.00
C ILE A 137 -11.76 -23.46 24.43
N ASP A 138 -11.55 -22.15 24.60
CA ASP A 138 -11.34 -21.51 25.90
C ASP A 138 -12.62 -21.43 26.75
N ASN A 139 -13.82 -21.56 26.16
CA ASN A 139 -15.09 -21.54 26.88
C ASN A 139 -15.29 -22.78 27.77
N ALA A 140 -14.79 -23.94 27.34
CA ALA A 140 -14.87 -25.20 28.09
C ALA A 140 -13.68 -26.12 27.73
N PRO A 141 -12.45 -25.80 28.19
CA PRO A 141 -11.25 -26.51 27.75
C PRO A 141 -11.09 -27.85 28.45
N VAL A 142 -10.85 -28.90 27.67
CA VAL A 142 -10.43 -30.22 28.12
C VAL A 142 -9.02 -30.50 27.60
N TYR A 143 -8.19 -31.08 28.47
CA TYR A 143 -6.79 -31.35 28.18
C TYR A 143 -6.58 -32.86 28.00
N THR A 144 -5.83 -33.22 26.97
CA THR A 144 -5.40 -34.59 26.71
C THR A 144 -3.98 -34.57 26.13
N THR A 145 -3.43 -35.75 25.84
CA THR A 145 -2.15 -35.87 25.14
C THR A 145 -2.41 -36.25 23.70
N ALA A 146 -1.70 -35.61 22.79
CA ALA A 146 -1.67 -35.97 21.38
C ALA A 146 -0.30 -36.51 21.01
N THR A 147 -0.28 -37.63 20.29
CA THR A 147 0.93 -38.28 19.80
C THR A 147 1.07 -38.00 18.31
N VAL A 148 2.22 -37.52 17.88
CA VAL A 148 2.56 -37.32 16.47
C VAL A 148 2.76 -38.68 15.81
N VAL A 149 1.96 -38.98 14.79
CA VAL A 149 2.01 -40.26 14.07
C VAL A 149 2.48 -40.09 12.62
N GLY A 150 2.61 -38.86 12.13
CA GLY A 150 3.14 -38.58 10.81
C GLY A 150 3.62 -37.15 10.65
N VAL A 151 4.68 -36.96 9.87
CA VAL A 151 5.29 -35.65 9.61
C VAL A 151 5.67 -35.56 8.14
N GLY A 152 5.20 -34.53 7.43
CA GLY A 152 5.55 -34.33 6.03
C GLY A 152 4.66 -33.35 5.29
N GLN A 153 5.13 -32.86 4.14
CA GLN A 153 4.37 -31.96 3.24
C GLN A 153 3.76 -30.72 3.94
N ASN A 154 4.53 -30.03 4.79
CA ASN A 154 4.07 -28.88 5.58
C ASN A 154 2.91 -29.22 6.52
N ARG A 155 2.82 -30.48 6.95
CA ARG A 155 1.77 -30.97 7.84
C ARG A 155 2.33 -31.89 8.91
N VAL A 156 1.64 -31.88 10.04
CA VAL A 156 1.76 -32.86 11.12
C VAL A 156 0.46 -33.64 11.22
N LEU A 157 0.57 -34.94 11.39
CA LEU A 157 -0.52 -35.87 11.65
C LEU A 157 -0.37 -36.32 13.10
N TYR A 158 -1.41 -36.16 13.91
CA TYR A 158 -1.41 -36.53 15.31
C TYR A 158 -2.69 -37.23 15.71
N GLN A 159 -2.59 -38.07 16.73
CA GLN A 159 -3.71 -38.81 17.28
C GLN A 159 -3.92 -38.44 18.74
N PHE A 160 -5.17 -38.38 19.17
CA PHE A 160 -5.54 -38.13 20.56
C PHE A 160 -6.85 -38.84 20.89
N GLU A 161 -7.06 -39.10 22.17
CA GLU A 161 -8.21 -39.84 22.66
C GLU A 161 -9.30 -38.89 23.18
N VAL A 162 -10.55 -39.15 22.79
CA VAL A 162 -11.74 -38.45 23.27
C VAL A 162 -12.80 -39.49 23.63
N ASN A 163 -13.14 -39.61 24.92
CA ASN A 163 -14.13 -40.58 25.41
C ASN A 163 -13.86 -42.03 24.96
N ASP A 164 -12.62 -42.51 25.12
CA ASP A 164 -12.16 -43.83 24.70
C ASP A 164 -12.14 -44.06 23.16
N GLU A 165 -12.39 -43.03 22.35
CA GLU A 165 -12.24 -43.07 20.89
C GLU A 165 -10.96 -42.35 20.43
N VAL A 166 -10.14 -43.03 19.64
CA VAL A 166 -8.94 -42.43 19.03
C VAL A 166 -9.36 -41.62 17.81
N ARG A 167 -9.00 -40.34 17.82
CA ARG A 167 -9.13 -39.43 16.68
C ARG A 167 -7.79 -39.19 16.04
N GLU A 168 -7.78 -38.97 14.74
CA GLU A 168 -6.60 -38.62 13.94
C GLU A 168 -6.87 -37.31 13.21
N GLU A 169 -5.98 -36.34 13.40
CA GLU A 169 -6.12 -35.00 12.85
C GLU A 169 -4.83 -34.51 12.20
N ARG A 170 -4.97 -33.50 11.33
CA ARG A 170 -3.84 -32.87 10.63
C ARG A 170 -3.84 -31.38 10.83
N ASP A 171 -2.66 -30.83 11.09
CA ASP A 171 -2.45 -29.39 11.11
C ASP A 171 -1.31 -28.95 10.19
N TYR A 172 -1.36 -27.69 9.78
CA TYR A 172 -0.29 -27.05 9.02
C TYR A 172 0.84 -26.67 9.96
N VAL A 173 2.07 -26.91 9.50
CA VAL A 173 3.28 -26.59 10.25
C VAL A 173 4.30 -25.90 9.35
N SER A 174 5.14 -25.10 9.99
CA SER A 174 6.29 -24.50 9.32
C SER A 174 7.35 -25.57 9.01
N ARG A 175 8.33 -25.22 8.16
CA ARG A 175 9.42 -26.13 7.81
C ARG A 175 10.73 -25.38 7.66
N ASP A 176 11.82 -26.11 7.88
CA ASP A 176 13.16 -25.72 7.44
C ASP A 176 13.77 -26.87 6.63
N GLY A 177 14.14 -26.60 5.38
CA GLY A 177 14.44 -27.64 4.40
C GLY A 177 13.31 -28.67 4.29
N PHE A 178 13.62 -29.92 4.65
CA PHE A 178 12.68 -31.06 4.70
C PHE A 178 12.12 -31.33 6.11
N THR A 179 12.60 -30.62 7.12
CA THR A 179 12.23 -30.80 8.52
C THR A 179 10.99 -29.96 8.82
N MET A 180 9.95 -30.58 9.35
CA MET A 180 8.77 -29.86 9.83
C MET A 180 9.00 -29.37 11.25
N LEU A 181 8.46 -28.20 11.58
CA LEU A 181 8.76 -27.54 12.84
C LEU A 181 7.49 -27.21 13.63
N THR A 182 7.61 -27.23 14.96
CA THR A 182 6.64 -26.62 15.86
C THR A 182 6.56 -25.10 15.64
N ASP A 183 5.59 -24.44 16.26
CA ASP A 183 5.50 -22.96 16.24
C ASP A 183 6.73 -22.28 16.85
N GLU A 184 7.40 -22.97 17.78
CA GLU A 184 8.65 -22.53 18.41
C GLU A 184 9.88 -22.89 17.58
N GLY A 185 9.72 -23.49 16.40
CA GLY A 185 10.82 -23.85 15.50
C GLY A 185 11.51 -25.17 15.83
N LEU A 186 10.97 -26.00 16.73
CA LEU A 186 11.60 -27.28 17.09
C LEU A 186 11.24 -28.38 16.07
N PRO A 187 12.17 -29.29 15.71
CA PRO A 187 11.91 -30.38 14.77
C PRO A 187 10.87 -31.40 15.26
N LEU A 188 9.77 -31.52 14.52
CA LEU A 188 8.74 -32.53 14.78
C LEU A 188 9.18 -33.92 14.31
N GLU A 189 9.02 -34.91 15.18
CA GLU A 189 9.27 -36.31 14.89
C GLU A 189 8.07 -37.20 15.23
N ILE A 190 7.99 -38.36 14.58
CA ILE A 190 6.96 -39.37 14.90
C ILE A 190 7.26 -39.91 16.29
N GLY A 191 6.22 -40.00 17.13
CA GLY A 191 6.30 -40.40 18.53
C GLY A 191 6.40 -39.22 19.49
N ASP A 192 6.60 -37.99 19.01
CA ASP A 192 6.51 -36.81 19.88
C ASP A 192 5.12 -36.69 20.49
N GLU A 193 5.05 -36.28 21.74
CA GLU A 193 3.80 -36.12 22.49
C GLU A 193 3.67 -34.70 23.04
N PHE A 194 2.52 -34.08 22.77
CA PHE A 194 2.20 -32.73 23.17
C PHE A 194 0.86 -32.66 23.91
N GLU A 195 0.70 -31.68 24.80
CA GLU A 195 -0.62 -31.34 25.34
C GLU A 195 -1.53 -30.89 24.19
N LEU A 196 -2.72 -31.47 24.11
CA LEU A 196 -3.78 -31.01 23.22
C LEU A 196 -4.94 -30.48 24.06
N ILE A 197 -5.46 -29.33 23.64
CA ILE A 197 -6.60 -28.67 24.28
C ILE A 197 -7.76 -28.72 23.29
N TYR A 198 -8.91 -29.22 23.72
CA TYR A 198 -10.12 -29.27 22.91
C TYR A 198 -11.35 -28.79 23.67
N GLN A 199 -12.41 -28.42 22.95
CA GLN A 199 -13.66 -27.98 23.56
C GLN A 199 -14.48 -29.19 24.07
N GLU A 200 -14.93 -29.12 25.33
CA GLU A 200 -15.86 -30.09 25.90
C GLU A 200 -17.15 -30.18 25.05
N GLY A 201 -17.50 -31.41 24.63
CA GLY A 201 -18.68 -31.67 23.79
C GLY A 201 -18.49 -31.45 22.28
N ASN A 202 -17.40 -30.80 21.84
CA ASN A 202 -17.08 -30.66 20.42
C ASN A 202 -15.55 -30.68 20.16
N PRO A 203 -14.96 -31.88 20.03
CA PRO A 203 -13.51 -32.04 19.86
C PRO A 203 -12.97 -31.53 18.52
N ASP A 204 -13.82 -31.16 17.56
CA ASP A 204 -13.37 -30.55 16.31
C ASP A 204 -12.73 -29.17 16.55
N PHE A 205 -13.08 -28.51 17.67
CA PHE A 205 -12.37 -27.35 18.17
C PHE A 205 -11.21 -27.81 19.06
N HIS A 206 -10.01 -27.87 18.49
CA HIS A 206 -8.79 -28.24 19.22
C HIS A 206 -7.54 -27.47 18.74
N ARG A 207 -6.49 -27.52 19.56
CA ARG A 207 -5.14 -27.03 19.24
C ARG A 207 -4.07 -27.82 20.00
N LEU A 208 -2.91 -28.01 19.36
CA LEU A 208 -1.70 -28.51 20.01
C LEU A 208 -1.02 -27.38 20.78
N ASN A 209 -0.47 -27.72 21.95
CA ASN A 209 0.36 -26.84 22.74
C ASN A 209 1.82 -27.34 22.70
N TYR A 210 2.57 -26.89 21.69
CA TYR A 210 3.97 -27.30 21.51
C TYR A 210 4.92 -26.88 22.64
N ARG A 211 4.48 -26.02 23.57
CA ARG A 211 5.28 -25.63 24.75
C ARG A 211 5.14 -26.61 25.91
N LYS A 212 4.12 -27.48 25.87
CA LYS A 212 3.92 -28.54 26.86
C LYS A 212 3.96 -29.89 26.17
N MET A 213 4.98 -30.67 26.50
CA MET A 213 5.31 -31.93 25.84
C MET A 213 5.67 -33.00 26.86
N SER A 214 5.69 -34.26 26.43
CA SER A 214 6.15 -35.35 27.30
C SER A 214 7.62 -35.19 27.66
N ALA A 215 8.02 -35.78 28.80
CA ALA A 215 9.42 -35.74 29.24
C ALA A 215 10.36 -36.38 28.20
N GLU A 216 9.91 -37.42 27.50
CA GLU A 216 10.67 -38.07 26.43
C GLU A 216 10.92 -37.11 25.26
N THR A 217 9.86 -36.45 24.78
CA THR A 217 9.93 -35.43 23.72
C THR A 217 10.86 -34.28 24.11
N PHE A 218 10.71 -33.76 25.33
CA PHE A 218 11.55 -32.68 25.84
C PHE A 218 13.03 -33.10 25.91
N ASN A 219 13.32 -34.28 26.46
CA ASN A 219 14.68 -34.79 26.57
C ASN A 219 15.34 -35.01 25.20
N ARG A 220 14.57 -35.44 24.19
CA ARG A 220 15.05 -35.54 22.81
C ARG A 220 15.51 -34.19 22.27
N TYR A 221 14.72 -33.13 22.49
CA TYR A 221 15.10 -31.77 22.09
C TYR A 221 16.37 -31.30 22.79
N MET A 222 16.44 -31.45 24.11
CA MET A 222 17.62 -31.07 24.89
C MET A 222 18.88 -31.81 24.42
N LEU A 223 18.77 -33.12 24.13
CA LEU A 223 19.87 -33.91 23.60
C LEU A 223 20.30 -33.43 22.20
N SER A 224 19.34 -33.13 21.32
CA SER A 224 19.61 -32.66 19.96
C SER A 224 20.35 -31.31 19.98
N VAL A 225 19.92 -30.40 20.84
CA VAL A 225 20.56 -29.09 21.03
C VAL A 225 21.96 -29.24 21.63
N SER A 226 22.13 -30.10 22.64
CA SER A 226 23.45 -30.38 23.21
C SER A 226 24.40 -30.92 22.14
N ASN A 227 23.96 -31.86 21.31
CA ASN A 227 24.78 -32.39 20.22
C ASN A 227 25.18 -31.29 19.21
N ALA A 228 24.26 -30.40 18.85
CA ALA A 228 24.55 -29.25 17.98
C ALA A 228 25.57 -28.28 18.62
N LEU A 229 25.47 -28.02 19.92
CA LEU A 229 26.44 -27.18 20.65
C LEU A 229 27.80 -27.85 20.78
N GLN A 230 27.87 -29.17 20.98
CA GLN A 230 29.13 -29.90 20.96
C GLN A 230 29.84 -29.75 19.62
N GLN A 231 29.10 -29.82 18.51
CA GLN A 231 29.66 -29.57 17.19
C GLN A 231 30.16 -28.12 17.07
N TRP A 232 29.35 -27.15 17.50
CA TRP A 232 29.72 -25.72 17.46
C TRP A 232 31.00 -25.42 18.24
N LEU A 233 31.08 -25.88 19.49
CA LEU A 233 32.22 -25.63 20.38
C LEU A 233 33.53 -26.24 19.83
N ARG A 234 33.45 -27.36 19.10
CA ARG A 234 34.62 -27.92 18.38
C ARG A 234 35.07 -27.02 17.24
N GLU A 235 34.14 -26.45 16.49
CA GLU A 235 34.41 -25.55 15.37
C GLU A 235 35.09 -24.24 15.85
N GLU A 236 34.83 -23.78 17.07
CA GLU A 236 35.53 -22.65 17.69
C GLU A 236 37.01 -22.92 18.02
N GLY A 237 37.53 -24.14 17.74
CA GLY A 237 38.96 -24.44 17.87
C GLY A 237 39.42 -24.69 19.31
N THR A 238 38.51 -25.07 20.19
CA THR A 238 38.85 -25.39 21.58
C THR A 238 39.33 -26.85 21.70
N ASP A 239 40.60 -27.06 22.06
CA ASP A 239 41.14 -28.39 22.36
C ASP A 239 40.61 -28.85 23.74
N ILE A 240 39.43 -29.45 23.71
CA ILE A 240 38.69 -29.91 24.89
C ILE A 240 38.47 -31.42 24.79
N SER A 241 38.67 -32.13 25.90
CA SER A 241 38.34 -33.56 25.95
C SER A 241 36.85 -33.78 25.65
N PRO A 242 36.46 -34.91 25.01
CA PRO A 242 35.07 -35.17 24.68
C PRO A 242 34.11 -35.10 25.88
N GLU A 243 34.57 -35.49 27.07
CA GLU A 243 33.80 -35.44 28.31
C GLU A 243 33.49 -34.00 28.75
N VAL A 244 34.51 -33.13 28.75
CA VAL A 244 34.34 -31.72 29.14
C VAL A 244 33.52 -30.97 28.09
N LEU A 245 33.69 -31.31 26.81
CA LEU A 245 32.88 -30.75 25.72
C LEU A 245 31.39 -31.06 25.93
N LYS A 246 31.07 -32.33 26.21
CA LYS A 246 29.69 -32.76 26.48
C LYS A 246 29.12 -32.01 27.69
N LEU A 247 29.87 -31.95 28.81
CA LEU A 247 29.43 -31.24 30.01
C LEU A 247 29.14 -29.75 29.75
N ARG A 248 30.01 -29.08 28.97
CA ARG A 248 29.81 -27.67 28.60
C ARG A 248 28.60 -27.48 27.70
N ALA A 249 28.38 -28.35 26.74
CA ALA A 249 27.22 -28.30 25.85
C ALA A 249 25.91 -28.60 26.60
N ASP A 250 25.90 -29.59 27.49
CA ASP A 250 24.74 -29.91 28.34
C ASP A 250 24.40 -28.72 29.26
N CYS A 251 25.42 -28.10 29.87
CA CYS A 251 25.27 -26.87 30.67
C CYS A 251 24.70 -25.73 29.83
N LEU A 252 25.28 -25.45 28.66
CA LEU A 252 24.82 -24.38 27.79
C LEU A 252 23.38 -24.61 27.33
N THR A 253 23.03 -25.85 26.98
CA THR A 253 21.66 -26.21 26.58
C THR A 253 20.65 -25.85 27.67
N LEU A 254 20.95 -26.17 28.93
CA LEU A 254 20.11 -25.83 30.07
C LEU A 254 20.01 -24.31 30.29
N LEU A 255 21.14 -23.59 30.26
CA LEU A 255 21.14 -22.14 30.48
C LEU A 255 20.45 -21.39 29.33
N ILE A 256 20.63 -21.83 28.08
CA ILE A 256 19.94 -21.27 26.92
C ILE A 256 18.43 -21.48 27.07
N PHE A 257 17.98 -22.66 27.49
CA PHE A 257 16.56 -22.89 27.74
C PHE A 257 16.02 -22.01 28.87
N GLN A 258 16.78 -21.82 29.94
CA GLN A 258 16.35 -20.97 31.06
C GLN A 258 16.24 -19.49 30.67
N GLU A 259 17.15 -19.00 29.83
CA GLU A 259 17.20 -17.59 29.43
C GLU A 259 16.27 -17.27 28.24
N TYR A 260 16.22 -18.15 27.25
CA TYR A 260 15.58 -17.92 25.96
C TYR A 260 14.45 -18.91 25.62
N GLU A 261 14.12 -19.81 26.55
CA GLU A 261 13.12 -20.86 26.36
C GLU A 261 13.36 -21.70 25.08
N PHE A 262 12.28 -22.19 24.46
CA PHE A 262 12.34 -22.98 23.24
C PHE A 262 12.90 -22.22 22.04
N ASN A 263 12.73 -20.88 22.00
CA ASN A 263 13.28 -20.05 20.94
C ASN A 263 14.80 -20.13 20.90
N GLY A 264 15.47 -20.08 22.07
CA GLY A 264 16.92 -20.26 22.15
C GLY A 264 17.39 -21.63 21.66
N LEU A 265 16.67 -22.69 22.03
CA LEU A 265 16.94 -24.05 21.55
C LEU A 265 16.83 -24.13 20.02
N SER A 266 15.76 -23.57 19.45
CA SER A 266 15.56 -23.53 18.01
C SER A 266 16.61 -22.69 17.28
N MET A 267 17.08 -21.58 17.86
CA MET A 267 18.19 -20.79 17.27
C MET A 267 19.48 -21.61 17.17
N VAL A 268 19.76 -22.49 18.14
CA VAL A 268 20.91 -23.40 18.07
C VAL A 268 20.72 -24.42 16.93
N LEU A 269 19.55 -25.06 16.85
CA LEU A 269 19.29 -26.10 15.86
C LEU A 269 19.32 -25.58 14.42
N HIS A 270 18.89 -24.33 14.23
CA HIS A 270 18.81 -23.67 12.92
C HIS A 270 19.94 -22.65 12.68
N ARG A 271 21.07 -22.83 13.37
CA ARG A 271 22.23 -21.92 13.31
C ARG A 271 22.82 -21.77 11.90
N ASP A 272 22.66 -22.78 11.07
CA ASP A 272 23.22 -22.83 9.71
C ASP A 272 22.13 -22.59 8.64
N SER A 273 20.87 -22.43 9.06
CA SER A 273 19.74 -22.26 8.16
C SER A 273 19.79 -20.89 7.46
N PHE A 274 19.40 -20.88 6.18
CA PHE A 274 19.40 -19.67 5.38
C PHE A 274 18.29 -18.72 5.84
N PHE A 275 18.60 -17.43 5.98
CA PHE A 275 17.71 -16.46 6.61
C PHE A 275 16.36 -16.26 5.87
N LEU A 276 16.26 -16.62 4.59
CA LEU A 276 15.00 -16.57 3.83
C LEU A 276 14.18 -17.86 3.92
N GLU A 277 14.76 -18.98 4.36
CA GLU A 277 14.06 -20.26 4.48
C GLU A 277 13.33 -20.38 5.82
N ASN A 278 13.98 -19.95 6.91
CA ASN A 278 13.39 -19.92 8.25
C ASN A 278 13.57 -18.51 8.86
N LEU A 279 12.57 -17.64 8.71
CA LEU A 279 12.66 -16.25 9.18
C LEU A 279 12.74 -16.13 10.71
N GLY A 280 12.21 -17.12 11.44
CA GLY A 280 12.18 -17.14 12.90
C GLY A 280 13.52 -17.54 13.52
N HIS A 281 14.12 -18.60 12.99
CA HIS A 281 15.34 -19.21 13.53
C HIS A 281 16.30 -19.49 12.37
N ASN A 282 17.40 -18.75 12.29
CA ASN A 282 18.35 -18.84 11.18
C ASN A 282 19.74 -18.38 11.61
N SER A 283 20.69 -18.50 10.68
CA SER A 283 22.07 -18.06 10.87
C SER A 283 22.24 -16.61 11.34
N LEU A 284 21.41 -15.67 10.88
CA LEU A 284 21.47 -14.29 11.39
C LEU A 284 20.99 -14.20 12.84
N ARG A 285 19.90 -14.87 13.19
CA ARG A 285 19.37 -14.92 14.57
C ARG A 285 20.36 -15.57 15.52
N TRP A 286 20.95 -16.69 15.11
CA TRP A 286 22.02 -17.36 15.82
C TRP A 286 23.24 -16.46 16.02
N TYR A 287 23.69 -15.77 14.97
CA TYR A 287 24.82 -14.84 15.06
C TYR A 287 24.55 -13.74 16.11
N LEU A 288 23.36 -13.13 16.07
CA LEU A 288 22.98 -12.08 17.02
C LEU A 288 22.90 -12.60 18.45
N MET A 289 22.34 -13.80 18.67
CA MET A 289 22.27 -14.39 20.01
C MET A 289 23.67 -14.75 20.50
N SER A 290 24.46 -15.47 19.70
CA SER A 290 25.78 -15.97 20.10
C SER A 290 26.80 -14.86 20.38
N HIS A 291 26.65 -13.68 19.77
CA HIS A 291 27.51 -12.51 19.99
C HIS A 291 26.96 -11.53 21.04
N SER A 292 25.83 -11.84 21.68
CA SER A 292 25.27 -11.00 22.74
C SER A 292 26.05 -11.15 24.05
N ASP A 293 26.12 -10.07 24.84
CA ASP A 293 26.76 -10.10 26.18
C ASP A 293 26.12 -11.16 27.08
N THR A 294 24.80 -11.31 27.00
CA THR A 294 24.04 -12.33 27.74
C THR A 294 24.56 -13.73 27.41
N PHE A 295 24.63 -14.11 26.13
CA PHE A 295 25.08 -15.45 25.73
C PHE A 295 26.56 -15.68 26.08
N GLN A 296 27.41 -14.66 25.92
CA GLN A 296 28.80 -14.74 26.34
C GLN A 296 28.94 -14.97 27.86
N GLY A 297 28.04 -14.38 28.67
CA GLY A 297 27.91 -14.67 30.09
C GLY A 297 27.58 -16.14 30.37
N LEU A 298 26.65 -16.74 29.61
CA LEU A 298 26.30 -18.17 29.75
C LEU A 298 27.50 -19.08 29.44
N ILE A 299 28.30 -18.74 28.41
CA ILE A 299 29.54 -19.47 28.07
C ILE A 299 30.52 -19.45 29.24
N LYS A 300 30.79 -18.27 29.81
CA LYS A 300 31.70 -18.13 30.96
C LYS A 300 31.23 -18.96 32.15
N GLN A 301 29.94 -18.92 32.47
CA GLN A 301 29.34 -19.70 33.54
C GLN A 301 29.57 -21.20 33.34
N CYS A 302 29.34 -21.72 32.14
CA CYS A 302 29.58 -23.13 31.82
C CYS A 302 31.07 -23.52 31.74
N ARG A 303 31.98 -22.56 31.60
CA ARG A 303 33.43 -22.78 31.68
C ARG A 303 33.95 -22.79 33.13
N GLY A 304 33.15 -22.36 34.11
CA GLY A 304 33.59 -22.15 35.48
C GLY A 304 34.40 -20.86 35.67
N GLU A 305 34.34 -19.94 34.71
CA GLU A 305 34.95 -18.62 34.74
C GLU A 305 33.91 -17.66 35.33
N ALA A 306 33.76 -17.66 36.66
CA ALA A 306 32.95 -16.65 37.33
C ALA A 306 33.73 -15.32 37.41
N ASP A 307 33.04 -14.19 37.18
CA ASP A 307 33.58 -12.84 37.41
C ASP A 307 33.85 -12.59 38.91
#